data_AF-A0A4T0JDC7-F1
#
_entry.id   AF-A0A4T0JDC7-F1
#
_cell.length_a   1.000
_cell.length_b   1.000
_cell.length_c   1.000
_cell.angle_alpha   90.00
_cell.angle_beta   90.00
_cell.angle_gamma   90.00
#
_symmetry.space_group_name_H-M   'P 1'
#
loop_
_entity.id
_entity.type
_entity.pdbx_description
1 polymer ?
#
loop_
_entity_poly.entity_id
_entity_poly.type
_entity_poly.pdbx_seq_one_letter_code
_entity_poly.pdbx_strand_id
1 'polypeptide(L)'
;MTTTRDQGDADEAYIIRSEQKDAYHLAQLASLAEPVARGVLGSRFMDTRGGSISVALLTIYTAITTGFGRRTLGEEYTNVQQWKGHKMLSWQMRALLVLSIPAPHILKYLIGRSGVISRLSPALRRLLSILSSSTTWDIARTLNLIAFYCGSKYHTIKQRIFQIRYIDTSPATQQHTDKPFEVLGYMLCVRLALQLGALAKPYLPQVPLGAVEVPAVEMDGRRTPTRALLLGIEKWRTGLDTESARCVWKTAQRRQQCFADICIAGAVWIAGSEKRPDLLAHYMSLDQGDSIQAEYIWIDGDGELRSKTTTVNHKVESIQELKEWNFDGSSTNQAPGHDSDIYLRPAAFFRDPFRKGNNILVIAECYNSDGTPNKTNYRHYAKKAMDLAKDEDPWFGIEQEYTLFDADGSPYGWPKGGFPAPQGPYYCGVGAGKVFARDLIESHYRACLYAGVNISGINAEVMPSQWEYQVGPCAGIDMGDHLTLARFLLARIAEDFGIVVSLHPKPFATGEWNGAGAHTNLSTTSTRTPGKGMKAIEDMIMKLEKKHAEHIAAYGDDNELRLTGKHETGNIADFSSGVANRGCSIRVPRHVAEQGYGYFEDRRPASNIDPYRVTGLCVNTMLLD
;
A
#
# COMPACT_ATOMS: atom_id res chain seq x y z
N MET A 1 -28.32 46.20 22.72
CA MET A 1 -27.82 46.42 21.34
C MET A 1 -26.33 46.14 21.35
N THR A 2 -25.95 44.91 21.01
CA THR A 2 -24.55 44.51 20.82
C THR A 2 -24.25 44.59 19.33
N THR A 3 -23.26 45.40 19.00
CA THR A 3 -22.81 45.72 17.65
C THR A 3 -22.38 44.45 16.90
N THR A 4 -22.91 44.29 15.70
CA THR A 4 -22.59 43.23 14.74
C THR A 4 -21.11 43.30 14.35
N ARG A 5 -20.29 42.45 14.96
CA ARG A 5 -18.94 42.14 14.44
C ARG A 5 -19.11 41.57 13.03
N ASP A 6 -18.27 42.04 12.12
CA ASP A 6 -18.18 41.54 10.74
C ASP A 6 -17.87 40.05 10.79
N GLN A 7 -18.87 39.22 10.52
CA GLN A 7 -18.77 37.76 10.56
C GLN A 7 -18.15 37.29 9.24
N GLY A 8 -16.89 36.86 9.29
CA GLY A 8 -16.16 36.32 8.14
C GLY A 8 -16.82 35.04 7.61
N ASP A 9 -16.75 34.83 6.29
CA ASP A 9 -17.10 33.54 5.70
C ASP A 9 -16.13 32.46 6.22
N ALA A 10 -16.63 31.25 6.42
CA ALA A 10 -15.78 30.14 6.85
C ALA A 10 -14.81 29.71 5.74
N ASP A 11 -13.56 29.40 6.10
CA ASP A 11 -12.60 28.84 5.15
C ASP A 11 -13.08 27.50 4.59
N GLU A 12 -12.65 27.19 3.37
CA GLU A 12 -13.01 25.94 2.71
C GLU A 12 -12.60 24.72 3.55
N ALA A 13 -11.48 24.80 4.29
CA ALA A 13 -10.98 23.75 5.16
C ALA A 13 -11.99 23.33 6.24
N TYR A 14 -12.60 24.30 6.90
CA TYR A 14 -13.56 24.04 7.98
C TYR A 14 -14.88 23.50 7.44
N ILE A 15 -15.32 24.00 6.29
CA ILE A 15 -16.52 23.48 5.60
C ILE A 15 -16.32 22.01 5.21
N ILE A 16 -15.15 21.65 4.66
CA ILE A 16 -14.84 20.26 4.27
C ILE A 16 -14.77 19.35 5.50
N ARG A 17 -14.08 19.77 6.56
CA ARG A 17 -13.96 18.98 7.80
C ARG A 17 -15.31 18.76 8.47
N SER A 18 -16.18 19.78 8.45
CA SER A 18 -17.56 19.67 8.94
C SER A 18 -18.32 18.57 8.19
N GLU A 19 -18.32 18.62 6.86
CA GLU A 19 -19.03 17.64 6.01
C GLU A 19 -18.46 16.23 6.15
N GLN A 20 -17.12 16.08 6.26
CA GLN A 20 -16.48 14.80 6.53
C GLN A 20 -16.90 14.20 7.88
N LYS A 21 -17.03 15.06 8.91
CA LYS A 21 -17.46 14.64 10.24
C LYS A 21 -18.92 14.20 10.27
N ASP A 22 -19.80 14.93 9.56
CA ASP A 22 -21.20 14.54 9.38
C ASP A 22 -21.32 13.21 8.63
N ALA A 23 -20.57 13.03 7.55
CA ALA A 23 -20.52 11.79 6.80
C ALA A 23 -20.05 10.59 7.65
N TYR A 24 -19.04 10.80 8.50
CA TYR A 24 -18.55 9.78 9.44
C TYR A 24 -19.66 9.30 10.39
N HIS A 25 -20.38 10.22 11.04
CA HIS A 25 -21.45 9.86 11.97
C HIS A 25 -22.65 9.22 11.27
N LEU A 26 -23.00 9.69 10.07
CA LEU A 26 -24.04 9.07 9.25
C LEU A 26 -23.68 7.65 8.81
N ALA A 27 -22.41 7.39 8.48
CA ALA A 27 -21.94 6.05 8.13
C ALA A 27 -22.01 5.09 9.33
N GLN A 28 -21.64 5.56 10.53
CA GLN A 28 -21.81 4.78 11.76
C GLN A 28 -23.28 4.48 12.08
N LEU A 29 -24.17 5.46 11.90
CA LEU A 29 -25.61 5.23 12.08
C LEU A 29 -26.16 4.24 11.05
N ALA A 30 -25.67 4.28 9.82
CA ALA A 30 -26.06 3.34 8.78
C ALA A 30 -25.62 1.90 9.11
N SER A 31 -24.38 1.70 9.58
CA SER A 31 -23.89 0.37 9.93
C SER A 31 -24.65 -0.25 11.12
N LEU A 32 -25.12 0.57 12.06
CA LEU A 32 -25.97 0.11 13.17
C LEU A 32 -27.42 -0.16 12.74
N ALA A 33 -27.96 0.66 11.83
CA ALA A 33 -29.34 0.53 11.37
C ALA A 33 -29.54 -0.62 10.37
N GLU A 34 -28.52 -0.96 9.58
CA GLU A 34 -28.63 -1.95 8.51
C GLU A 34 -29.01 -3.36 8.98
N PRO A 35 -28.42 -3.94 10.04
CA PRO A 35 -28.83 -5.26 10.56
C PRO A 35 -30.28 -5.26 11.06
N VAL A 36 -30.70 -4.19 11.74
CA VAL A 36 -32.07 -4.03 12.26
C VAL A 36 -33.07 -3.92 11.11
N ALA A 37 -32.77 -3.09 10.12
CA ALA A 37 -33.59 -2.92 8.94
C ALA A 37 -33.68 -4.22 8.12
N ARG A 38 -32.58 -4.98 8.00
CA ARG A 38 -32.57 -6.29 7.34
C ARG A 38 -33.41 -7.31 8.09
N GLY A 39 -33.44 -7.27 9.42
CA GLY A 39 -34.30 -8.11 10.25
C GLY A 39 -35.80 -7.77 10.13
N VAL A 40 -36.16 -6.48 10.01
CA VAL A 40 -37.56 -6.02 9.97
C VAL A 40 -38.14 -6.01 8.55
N LEU A 41 -37.37 -5.55 7.56
CA LEU A 41 -37.83 -5.34 6.19
C LEU A 41 -37.45 -6.51 5.25
N GLY A 42 -36.56 -7.39 5.71
CA GLY A 42 -36.08 -8.56 4.97
C GLY A 42 -34.96 -8.23 3.97
N SER A 43 -34.04 -9.18 3.79
CA SER A 43 -32.87 -9.04 2.89
C SER A 43 -33.26 -8.67 1.45
N ARG A 44 -34.36 -9.23 0.92
CA ARG A 44 -34.82 -8.92 -0.45
C ARG A 44 -35.21 -7.46 -0.64
N PHE A 45 -35.79 -6.82 0.38
CA PHE A 45 -36.13 -5.40 0.34
C PHE A 45 -34.86 -4.54 0.38
N MET A 46 -33.90 -4.94 1.23
CA MET A 46 -32.61 -4.26 1.36
C MET A 46 -31.83 -4.29 0.04
N ASP A 47 -31.72 -5.45 -0.59
CA ASP A 47 -30.93 -5.64 -1.80
C ASP A 47 -31.55 -4.93 -3.02
N THR A 48 -32.89 -4.81 -3.07
CA THR A 48 -33.60 -4.09 -4.16
C THR A 48 -33.66 -2.58 -3.96
N ARG A 49 -33.48 -2.08 -2.73
CA ARG A 49 -33.61 -0.65 -2.38
C ARG A 49 -32.42 -0.14 -1.56
N GLY A 50 -31.22 -0.63 -1.82
CA GLY A 50 -30.03 -0.44 -0.97
C GLY A 50 -29.63 1.01 -0.65
N GLY A 51 -30.14 2.01 -1.37
CA GLY A 51 -29.92 3.43 -1.05
C GLY A 51 -30.98 4.10 -0.14
N SER A 52 -32.10 3.44 0.16
CA SER A 52 -33.24 4.06 0.86
C SER A 52 -32.96 4.32 2.34
N ILE A 53 -32.14 3.50 3.00
CA ILE A 53 -31.80 3.66 4.41
C ILE A 53 -30.87 4.84 4.62
N SER A 54 -29.82 4.97 3.82
CA SER A 54 -28.91 6.11 3.90
C SER A 54 -29.65 7.43 3.68
N VAL A 55 -30.61 7.47 2.76
CA VAL A 55 -31.48 8.65 2.52
C VAL A 55 -32.39 8.92 3.72
N ALA A 56 -32.99 7.88 4.31
CA ALA A 56 -33.86 8.03 5.48
C ALA A 56 -33.07 8.53 6.70
N LEU A 57 -31.90 7.94 6.97
CA LEU A 57 -31.02 8.35 8.07
C LEU A 57 -30.50 9.77 7.88
N LEU A 58 -30.06 10.13 6.67
CA LEU A 58 -29.66 11.50 6.35
C LEU A 58 -30.83 12.48 6.54
N THR A 59 -32.05 12.11 6.13
CA THR A 59 -33.25 12.94 6.31
C THR A 59 -33.56 13.15 7.80
N ILE A 60 -33.52 12.09 8.60
CA ILE A 60 -33.77 12.14 10.06
C ILE A 60 -32.68 12.98 10.73
N TYR A 61 -31.42 12.73 10.40
CA TYR A 61 -30.28 13.46 10.94
C TYR A 61 -30.40 14.97 10.66
N THR A 62 -30.65 15.36 9.41
CA THR A 62 -30.83 16.77 9.04
C THR A 62 -32.10 17.37 9.64
N ALA A 63 -33.17 16.59 9.83
CA ALA A 63 -34.38 17.05 10.52
C ALA A 63 -34.11 17.38 11.99
N ILE A 64 -33.40 16.50 12.71
CA ILE A 64 -33.09 16.67 14.13
C ILE A 64 -32.07 17.80 14.37
N THR A 65 -31.16 18.01 13.43
CA THR A 65 -30.13 19.07 13.49
C THR A 65 -30.65 20.36 12.85
N THR A 66 -30.44 20.53 11.55
CA THR A 66 -30.79 21.74 10.79
C THR A 66 -32.27 22.07 10.84
N GLY A 67 -33.16 21.07 10.85
CA GLY A 67 -34.62 21.26 10.93
C GLY A 67 -35.07 21.99 12.20
N PHE A 68 -34.54 21.60 13.36
CA PHE A 68 -34.78 22.29 14.64
C PHE A 68 -33.92 23.54 14.84
N GLY A 69 -33.09 23.91 13.85
CA GLY A 69 -32.23 25.08 13.96
C GLY A 69 -30.96 24.90 14.77
N ARG A 70 -30.59 23.65 15.04
CA ARG A 70 -29.32 23.29 15.67
C ARG A 70 -28.25 23.13 14.60
N ARG A 71 -26.99 23.19 15.04
CA ARG A 71 -25.85 22.84 14.20
C ARG A 71 -25.83 21.33 13.97
N THR A 72 -25.29 20.89 12.84
CA THR A 72 -24.89 19.49 12.67
C THR A 72 -23.67 19.18 13.56
N LEU A 73 -23.35 17.90 13.72
CA LEU A 73 -22.20 17.49 14.55
C LEU A 73 -20.88 17.96 13.95
N GLY A 74 -20.77 18.00 12.62
CA GLY A 74 -19.68 18.60 11.88
C GLY A 74 -19.61 20.11 12.05
N GLU A 75 -20.76 20.79 11.99
CA GLU A 75 -20.86 22.24 12.22
C GLU A 75 -20.44 22.63 13.64
N GLU A 76 -20.81 21.83 14.65
CA GLU A 76 -20.33 21.99 16.02
C GLU A 76 -18.83 21.71 16.13
N TYR A 77 -18.34 20.65 15.48
CA TYR A 77 -16.93 20.26 15.51
C TYR A 77 -15.99 21.34 14.96
N THR A 78 -16.39 22.02 13.89
CA THR A 78 -15.56 23.07 13.26
C THR A 78 -16.02 24.48 13.56
N ASN A 79 -17.00 24.68 14.45
CA ASN A 79 -17.58 25.98 14.80
C ASN A 79 -18.12 26.80 13.61
N VAL A 80 -18.59 26.14 12.55
CA VAL A 80 -19.20 26.80 11.39
C VAL A 80 -20.73 26.74 11.47
N GLN A 81 -21.41 27.69 10.84
CA GLN A 81 -22.88 27.71 10.83
C GLN A 81 -23.46 28.22 9.52
N GLN A 82 -24.59 27.65 9.09
CA GLN A 82 -25.29 28.04 7.85
C GLN A 82 -26.09 29.34 8.00
N TRP A 83 -25.84 30.28 7.09
CA TRP A 83 -26.50 31.57 7.02
C TRP A 83 -26.96 31.89 5.59
N LYS A 84 -28.01 32.71 5.47
CA LYS A 84 -28.46 33.30 4.21
C LYS A 84 -28.33 34.81 4.31
N GLY A 85 -27.39 35.39 3.57
CA GLY A 85 -27.00 36.79 3.73
C GLY A 85 -26.45 37.07 5.13
N HIS A 86 -27.09 37.97 5.88
CA HIS A 86 -26.75 38.32 7.27
C HIS A 86 -27.76 37.80 8.28
N LYS A 87 -28.53 36.75 7.93
CA LYS A 87 -29.50 36.14 8.85
C LYS A 87 -29.30 34.63 8.90
N MET A 88 -29.56 34.06 10.07
CA MET A 88 -29.71 32.61 10.21
C MET A 88 -30.86 32.10 9.33
N LEU A 89 -30.78 30.82 8.94
CA LEU A 89 -31.82 30.20 8.12
C LEU A 89 -33.19 30.29 8.79
N SER A 90 -34.20 30.72 8.04
CA SER A 90 -35.60 30.69 8.49
C SER A 90 -36.12 29.26 8.61
N TRP A 91 -37.17 29.04 9.40
CA TRP A 91 -37.78 27.71 9.56
C TRP A 91 -38.26 27.13 8.21
N GLN A 92 -38.73 27.97 7.28
CA GLN A 92 -39.14 27.57 5.94
C GLN A 92 -37.94 27.02 5.13
N MET A 93 -36.79 27.70 5.21
CA MET A 93 -35.58 27.24 4.51
C MET A 93 -35.03 25.96 5.14
N ARG A 94 -35.08 25.83 6.48
CA ARG A 94 -34.67 24.59 7.18
C ARG A 94 -35.56 23.41 6.77
N ALA A 95 -36.87 23.60 6.73
CA ALA A 95 -37.81 22.59 6.25
C ALA A 95 -37.53 22.21 4.78
N LEU A 96 -37.25 23.20 3.93
CA LEU A 96 -36.90 22.96 2.52
C LEU A 96 -35.61 22.14 2.38
N LEU A 97 -34.58 22.41 3.19
CA LEU A 97 -33.33 21.64 3.19
C LEU A 97 -33.57 20.18 3.57
N VAL A 98 -34.35 19.93 4.62
CA VAL A 98 -34.72 18.57 5.05
C VAL A 98 -35.48 17.83 3.93
N LEU A 99 -36.50 18.48 3.36
CA LEU A 99 -37.32 17.89 2.30
C LEU A 99 -36.55 17.66 0.99
N SER A 100 -35.47 18.43 0.76
CA SER A 100 -34.62 18.28 -0.42
C SER A 100 -33.78 16.98 -0.45
N ILE A 101 -33.66 16.27 0.67
CA ILE A 101 -32.88 15.03 0.78
C ILE A 101 -33.61 13.86 0.12
N PRO A 102 -34.86 13.52 0.50
CA PRO A 102 -35.61 12.44 -0.14
C PRO A 102 -36.20 12.83 -1.51
N ALA A 103 -36.30 14.14 -1.81
CA ALA A 103 -36.96 14.63 -3.02
C ALA A 103 -36.48 13.99 -4.34
N PRO A 104 -35.18 13.78 -4.61
CA PRO A 104 -34.72 13.13 -5.85
C PRO A 104 -35.17 11.67 -5.95
N HIS A 105 -35.22 10.94 -4.84
CA HIS A 105 -35.66 9.55 -4.79
C HIS A 105 -37.17 9.43 -5.00
N ILE A 106 -37.94 10.33 -4.37
CA ILE A 106 -39.38 10.43 -4.57
C ILE A 106 -39.68 10.81 -6.02
N LEU A 107 -38.96 11.77 -6.58
CA LEU A 107 -39.11 12.19 -7.97
C LEU A 107 -38.80 11.05 -8.94
N LYS A 108 -37.70 10.32 -8.74
CA LYS A 108 -37.34 9.13 -9.55
C LYS A 108 -38.41 8.03 -9.45
N TYR A 109 -38.97 7.82 -8.25
CA TYR A 109 -40.07 6.87 -8.03
C TYR A 109 -41.36 7.30 -8.76
N LEU A 110 -41.71 8.59 -8.72
CA LEU A 110 -42.88 9.14 -9.42
C LEU A 110 -42.72 9.11 -10.95
N ILE A 111 -41.51 9.38 -11.46
CA ILE A 111 -41.13 9.27 -12.88
C ILE A 111 -41.24 7.81 -13.34
N GLY A 112 -40.86 6.83 -12.51
CA GLY A 112 -40.99 5.40 -12.82
C GLY A 112 -42.43 4.89 -13.03
N ARG A 113 -43.45 5.65 -12.61
CA ARG A 113 -44.86 5.33 -12.89
C ARG A 113 -45.27 5.91 -14.26
N SER A 114 -45.30 5.03 -15.26
CA SER A 114 -45.53 5.30 -16.69
C SER A 114 -46.75 6.17 -17.07
N GLY A 115 -47.74 6.33 -16.19
CA GLY A 115 -48.95 7.12 -16.45
C GLY A 115 -48.82 8.65 -16.28
N VAL A 116 -47.75 9.14 -15.64
CA VAL A 116 -47.60 10.58 -15.33
C VAL A 116 -46.80 11.31 -16.40
N ILE A 117 -45.74 10.69 -16.93
CA ILE A 117 -44.86 11.28 -17.95
C ILE A 117 -45.58 11.49 -19.29
N SER A 118 -46.51 10.61 -19.64
CA SER A 118 -47.28 10.66 -20.88
C SER A 118 -48.27 11.84 -20.95
N ARG A 119 -48.52 12.54 -19.83
CA ARG A 119 -49.40 13.71 -19.74
C ARG A 119 -48.65 15.06 -19.75
N LEU A 120 -47.31 15.05 -19.72
CA LEU A 120 -46.50 16.26 -19.67
C LEU A 120 -46.18 16.81 -21.06
N SER A 121 -46.00 18.12 -21.16
CA SER A 121 -45.64 18.81 -22.41
C SER A 121 -44.26 18.37 -22.93
N PRO A 122 -43.99 18.45 -24.25
CA PRO A 122 -42.70 18.02 -24.84
C PRO A 122 -41.48 18.72 -24.24
N ALA A 123 -41.60 20.02 -23.95
CA ALA A 123 -40.55 20.80 -23.30
C ALA A 123 -40.25 20.30 -21.87
N LEU A 124 -41.30 19.98 -21.11
CA LEU A 124 -41.16 19.48 -19.74
C LEU A 124 -40.58 18.07 -19.71
N ARG A 125 -40.88 17.22 -20.71
CA ARG A 125 -40.24 15.91 -20.86
C ARG A 125 -38.74 16.01 -21.14
N ARG A 126 -38.33 16.93 -22.02
CA ARG A 126 -36.91 17.16 -22.34
C ARG A 126 -36.15 17.71 -21.12
N LEU A 127 -36.76 18.62 -20.37
CA LEU A 127 -36.22 19.10 -19.11
C LEU A 127 -36.06 17.97 -18.09
N LEU A 128 -37.08 17.13 -17.93
CA LEU A 128 -37.05 15.98 -17.03
C LEU A 128 -36.01 14.93 -17.44
N SER A 129 -35.81 14.68 -18.74
CA SER A 129 -34.76 13.75 -19.19
C SER A 129 -33.36 14.25 -18.84
N ILE A 130 -33.11 15.56 -18.97
CA ILE A 130 -31.83 16.18 -18.59
C ILE A 130 -31.65 16.15 -17.06
N LEU A 131 -32.70 16.50 -16.31
CA LEU A 131 -32.70 16.46 -14.85
C LEU A 131 -32.69 15.03 -14.28
N SER A 132 -33.00 14.01 -15.06
CA SER A 132 -32.90 12.60 -14.66
C SER A 132 -31.55 11.97 -14.99
N SER A 133 -30.74 12.61 -15.83
CA SER A 133 -29.43 12.11 -16.25
C SER A 133 -28.43 12.20 -15.10
N SER A 134 -27.90 11.06 -14.65
CA SER A 134 -26.86 11.01 -13.62
C SER A 134 -25.61 11.77 -14.06
N THR A 135 -25.20 11.62 -15.32
CA THR A 135 -24.03 12.29 -15.91
C THR A 135 -24.14 13.81 -15.84
N THR A 136 -25.33 14.37 -16.05
CA THR A 136 -25.57 15.81 -15.97
C THR A 136 -25.39 16.31 -14.54
N TRP A 137 -25.90 15.58 -13.54
CA TRP A 137 -25.70 15.92 -12.14
C TRP A 137 -24.26 15.76 -11.68
N ASP A 138 -23.53 14.79 -12.21
CA ASP A 138 -22.12 14.59 -11.90
C ASP A 138 -21.28 15.76 -12.43
N ILE A 139 -21.49 16.18 -13.68
CA ILE A 139 -20.85 17.37 -14.26
C ILE A 139 -21.19 18.62 -13.45
N ALA A 140 -22.46 18.81 -13.09
CA ALA A 140 -22.89 19.96 -12.29
C ALA A 140 -22.26 19.97 -10.88
N ARG A 141 -22.10 18.80 -10.24
CA ARG A 141 -21.43 18.67 -8.94
C ARG A 141 -19.94 18.97 -9.06
N THR A 142 -19.27 18.46 -10.09
CA THR A 142 -17.85 18.73 -10.34
C THR A 142 -17.61 20.22 -10.61
N LEU A 143 -18.44 20.86 -11.43
CA LEU A 143 -18.35 22.31 -11.67
C LEU A 143 -18.57 23.14 -10.40
N ASN A 144 -19.51 22.73 -9.54
CA ASN A 144 -19.73 23.39 -8.25
C ASN A 144 -18.51 23.26 -7.32
N LEU A 145 -17.89 22.07 -7.26
CA LEU A 145 -16.70 21.82 -6.46
C LEU A 145 -15.48 22.57 -6.98
N ILE A 146 -15.28 22.63 -8.30
CA ILE A 146 -14.23 23.47 -8.91
C ILE A 146 -14.40 24.92 -8.46
N ALA A 147 -15.62 25.46 -8.59
CA ALA A 147 -15.89 26.84 -8.17
C ALA A 147 -15.62 27.02 -6.66
N PHE A 148 -16.02 26.05 -5.82
CA PHE A 148 -15.77 26.08 -4.38
C PHE A 148 -14.27 26.14 -4.06
N TYR A 149 -13.48 25.21 -4.60
CA TYR A 149 -12.03 25.15 -4.36
C TYR A 149 -11.24 26.32 -4.96
N CYS A 150 -11.82 27.02 -5.95
CA CYS A 150 -11.27 28.25 -6.50
C CYS A 150 -11.81 29.53 -5.82
N GLY A 151 -12.32 29.44 -4.58
CA GLY A 151 -12.70 30.59 -3.76
C GLY A 151 -14.19 30.94 -3.76
N SER A 152 -15.08 30.02 -4.15
CA SER A 152 -16.53 30.22 -4.03
C SER A 152 -17.04 29.76 -2.67
N LYS A 153 -18.04 30.46 -2.13
CA LYS A 153 -18.60 30.25 -0.79
C LYS A 153 -19.56 29.04 -0.66
N TYR A 154 -19.75 28.26 -1.72
CA TYR A 154 -20.82 27.26 -1.82
C TYR A 154 -20.27 25.86 -2.12
N HIS A 155 -20.17 25.03 -1.07
CA HIS A 155 -19.65 23.66 -1.16
C HIS A 155 -20.60 22.72 -1.92
N THR A 156 -21.91 22.88 -1.75
CA THR A 156 -22.93 22.07 -2.42
C THR A 156 -23.77 22.87 -3.41
N ILE A 157 -24.33 22.19 -4.42
CA ILE A 157 -25.27 22.80 -5.38
C ILE A 157 -26.48 23.40 -4.65
N LYS A 158 -26.97 22.74 -3.58
CA LYS A 158 -28.11 23.21 -2.79
C LYS A 158 -27.80 24.55 -2.12
N GLN A 159 -26.62 24.67 -1.52
CA GLN A 159 -26.13 25.92 -0.95
C GLN A 159 -26.03 27.02 -2.01
N ARG A 160 -25.55 26.70 -3.22
CA ARG A 160 -25.48 27.66 -4.32
C ARG A 160 -26.85 28.14 -4.78
N ILE A 161 -27.81 27.24 -4.97
CA ILE A 161 -29.19 27.57 -5.39
C ILE A 161 -29.88 28.45 -4.34
N PHE A 162 -29.72 28.11 -3.06
CA PHE A 162 -30.40 28.81 -1.97
C PHE A 162 -29.61 29.98 -1.39
N GLN A 163 -28.41 30.24 -1.90
CA GLN A 163 -27.45 31.25 -1.42
C GLN A 163 -27.16 31.11 0.07
N ILE A 164 -26.89 29.87 0.50
CA ILE A 164 -26.56 29.53 1.88
C ILE A 164 -25.04 29.42 1.99
N ARG A 165 -24.45 30.21 2.88
CA ARG A 165 -23.02 30.24 3.14
C ARG A 165 -22.72 29.78 4.56
N TYR A 166 -21.52 29.27 4.79
CA TYR A 166 -21.03 29.01 6.12
C TYR A 166 -20.32 30.24 6.68
N ILE A 167 -20.63 30.56 7.93
CA ILE A 167 -19.97 31.60 8.71
C ILE A 167 -19.19 30.92 9.82
N ASP A 168 -17.94 31.35 10.02
CA ASP A 168 -17.14 30.91 11.16
C ASP A 168 -17.59 31.64 12.43
N THR A 169 -17.79 30.89 13.50
CA THR A 169 -18.20 31.41 14.81
C THR A 169 -17.12 31.24 15.88
N SER A 170 -15.92 30.84 15.48
CA SER A 170 -14.74 30.71 16.34
C SER A 170 -14.26 32.06 16.90
N PRO A 171 -13.60 32.08 18.07
CA PRO A 171 -12.90 33.27 18.55
C PRO A 171 -11.75 33.63 17.59
N ALA A 172 -11.45 34.94 17.47
CA ALA A 172 -10.60 35.58 16.46
C ALA A 172 -9.10 35.19 16.43
N THR A 173 -8.72 34.04 16.99
CA THR A 173 -7.34 33.54 17.10
C THR A 173 -7.02 32.38 16.14
N GLN A 174 -7.94 31.96 15.28
CA GLN A 174 -7.64 30.95 14.26
C GLN A 174 -6.85 31.55 13.08
N GLN A 175 -5.73 30.91 12.74
CA GLN A 175 -4.94 31.24 11.55
C GLN A 175 -5.72 30.80 10.30
N HIS A 176 -6.22 31.78 9.54
CA HIS A 176 -6.73 31.55 8.20
C HIS A 176 -5.54 31.37 7.25
N THR A 177 -5.51 30.25 6.53
CA THR A 177 -4.51 30.00 5.49
C THR A 177 -5.00 30.56 4.16
N ASP A 178 -4.17 31.30 3.44
CA ASP A 178 -4.52 31.77 2.10
C ASP A 178 -4.62 30.59 1.12
N LYS A 179 -5.86 30.25 0.73
CA LYS A 179 -6.21 29.38 -0.43
C LYS A 179 -5.63 27.94 -0.41
N PRO A 180 -5.89 27.13 0.63
CA PRO A 180 -5.27 25.80 0.79
C PRO A 180 -5.67 24.75 -0.26
N PHE A 181 -6.74 24.94 -1.02
CA PHE A 181 -7.29 23.91 -1.92
C PHE A 181 -7.38 24.28 -3.40
N GLU A 182 -6.77 25.38 -3.85
CA GLU A 182 -6.82 25.78 -5.28
C GLU A 182 -6.26 24.70 -6.22
N VAL A 183 -5.20 24.00 -5.80
CA VAL A 183 -4.59 22.86 -6.55
C VAL A 183 -5.63 21.76 -6.80
N LEU A 184 -6.46 21.45 -5.80
CA LEU A 184 -7.51 20.46 -5.94
C LEU A 184 -8.60 20.91 -6.93
N GLY A 185 -8.91 22.21 -6.96
CA GLY A 185 -9.77 22.82 -7.97
C GLY A 185 -9.23 22.61 -9.39
N TYR A 186 -7.95 22.87 -9.62
CA TYR A 186 -7.30 22.65 -10.93
C TYR A 186 -7.28 21.17 -11.32
N MET A 187 -7.04 20.25 -10.38
CA MET A 187 -7.13 18.81 -10.63
C MET A 187 -8.53 18.38 -11.08
N LEU A 188 -9.57 18.94 -10.47
CA LEU A 188 -10.96 18.68 -10.87
C LEU A 188 -11.28 19.24 -12.26
N CYS A 189 -10.68 20.36 -12.67
CA CYS A 189 -10.78 20.86 -14.05
C CYS A 189 -10.21 19.85 -15.07
N VAL A 190 -9.03 19.29 -14.79
CA VAL A 190 -8.41 18.26 -15.64
C VAL A 190 -9.29 17.02 -15.71
N ARG A 191 -9.79 16.54 -14.56
CA ARG A 191 -10.72 15.40 -14.50
C ARG A 191 -11.98 15.65 -15.34
N LEU A 192 -12.58 16.83 -15.23
CA LEU A 192 -13.77 17.20 -16.00
C LEU A 192 -13.46 17.24 -17.51
N ALA A 193 -12.31 17.79 -17.91
CA ALA A 193 -11.88 17.81 -19.31
C ALA A 193 -11.72 16.39 -19.89
N LEU A 194 -11.11 15.48 -19.13
CA LEU A 194 -10.97 14.07 -19.51
C LEU A 194 -12.33 13.37 -19.62
N GLN A 195 -13.24 13.62 -18.68
CA GLN A 195 -14.60 13.06 -18.69
C GLN A 195 -15.40 13.55 -19.91
N LEU A 196 -15.31 14.85 -20.24
CA LEU A 196 -15.93 15.41 -21.43
C LEU A 196 -15.30 14.88 -22.73
N GLY A 197 -13.98 14.71 -22.76
CA GLY A 197 -13.25 14.10 -23.88
C GLY A 197 -13.67 12.64 -24.12
N ALA A 198 -13.83 11.85 -23.06
CA ALA A 198 -14.33 10.48 -23.14
C ALA A 198 -15.78 10.41 -23.68
N LEU A 199 -16.64 11.34 -23.26
CA LEU A 199 -18.01 11.46 -23.78
C LEU A 199 -18.07 11.94 -25.23
N ALA A 200 -17.09 12.72 -25.67
CA ALA A 200 -16.96 13.22 -27.04
C ALA A 200 -16.35 12.20 -28.01
N LYS A 201 -15.66 11.16 -27.51
CA LYS A 201 -15.00 10.09 -28.29
C LYS A 201 -15.85 9.48 -29.42
N PRO A 202 -17.17 9.23 -29.26
CA PRO A 202 -18.01 8.69 -30.34
C PRO A 202 -18.35 9.70 -31.45
N TYR A 203 -18.17 11.00 -31.19
CA TYR A 203 -18.56 12.11 -32.07
C TYR A 203 -17.35 12.79 -32.73
N LEU A 204 -16.13 12.43 -32.32
CA LEU A 204 -14.92 12.86 -32.98
C LEU A 204 -14.79 12.11 -34.31
N PRO A 205 -14.51 12.82 -35.43
CA PRO A 205 -14.32 12.16 -36.73
C PRO A 205 -13.15 11.18 -36.61
N GLN A 206 -13.40 9.90 -36.91
CA GLN A 206 -12.32 8.95 -37.10
C GLN A 206 -11.66 9.28 -38.43
N VAL A 207 -10.59 10.08 -38.37
CA VAL A 207 -9.78 10.39 -39.55
C VAL A 207 -8.96 9.15 -39.89
N PRO A 208 -9.21 8.45 -41.01
CA PRO A 208 -8.29 7.44 -41.47
C PRO A 208 -6.95 8.12 -41.78
N LEU A 209 -5.87 7.58 -41.22
CA LEU A 209 -4.50 8.09 -41.34
C LEU A 209 -3.97 8.26 -42.78
N GLY A 210 -4.77 7.92 -43.80
CA GLY A 210 -4.42 8.05 -45.23
C GLY A 210 -5.02 9.25 -45.97
N ALA A 211 -5.83 10.11 -45.35
CA ALA A 211 -6.58 11.17 -46.06
C ALA A 211 -6.04 12.61 -45.87
N VAL A 212 -4.91 12.78 -45.19
CA VAL A 212 -4.32 14.12 -44.99
C VAL A 212 -3.32 14.41 -46.12
N GLU A 213 -3.73 15.21 -47.11
CA GLU A 213 -2.81 15.79 -48.09
C GLU A 213 -1.90 16.80 -47.39
N VAL A 214 -0.60 16.48 -47.28
CA VAL A 214 0.42 17.36 -46.71
C VAL A 214 1.09 18.12 -47.87
N PRO A 215 1.18 19.46 -47.82
CA PRO A 215 1.79 20.22 -48.90
C PRO A 215 3.30 19.93 -49.03
N ALA A 216 3.78 19.85 -50.26
CA ALA A 216 5.18 19.58 -50.57
C ALA A 216 6.08 20.76 -50.17
N VAL A 217 7.19 20.48 -49.49
CA VAL A 217 8.21 21.48 -49.12
C VAL A 217 9.43 21.30 -50.03
N GLU A 218 9.90 22.40 -50.61
CA GLU A 218 11.06 22.44 -51.50
C GLU A 218 12.32 22.75 -50.66
N MET A 219 13.31 21.85 -50.72
CA MET A 219 14.62 22.02 -50.07
C MET A 219 15.69 21.79 -51.15
N ASP A 220 16.64 22.73 -51.28
CA ASP A 220 17.79 22.69 -52.21
C ASP A 220 17.49 22.29 -53.66
N GLY A 221 16.45 22.90 -54.25
CA GLY A 221 16.20 22.84 -55.68
C GLY A 221 15.75 21.46 -56.22
N ARG A 222 15.38 20.52 -55.36
CA ARG A 222 14.77 19.24 -55.77
C ARG A 222 13.41 19.03 -55.10
N ARG A 223 12.37 18.83 -55.90
CA ARG A 223 11.04 18.43 -55.43
C ARG A 223 11.07 16.97 -55.02
N THR A 224 10.91 16.72 -53.72
CA THR A 224 10.89 15.36 -53.17
C THR A 224 9.50 15.04 -52.63
N PRO A 225 8.83 13.96 -53.08
CA PRO A 225 7.50 13.61 -52.56
C PRO A 225 7.60 13.17 -51.09
N THR A 226 6.75 13.74 -50.23
CA THR A 226 6.69 13.51 -48.77
C THR A 226 6.30 12.08 -48.36
N ARG A 227 6.12 11.15 -49.31
CA ARG A 227 6.04 9.71 -49.03
C ARG A 227 7.39 9.14 -48.57
N ALA A 228 8.50 9.75 -48.97
CA ALA A 228 9.85 9.37 -48.54
C ALA A 228 10.15 9.76 -47.08
N LEU A 229 9.48 10.79 -46.53
CA LEU A 229 9.66 11.22 -45.14
C LEU A 229 8.90 10.31 -44.15
N LEU A 230 7.72 9.82 -44.55
CA LEU A 230 6.93 8.86 -43.77
C LEU A 230 7.54 7.44 -43.79
N LEU A 231 8.22 7.04 -44.87
CA LEU A 231 9.06 5.83 -44.88
C LEU A 231 10.32 5.97 -44.00
N GLY A 232 10.72 7.20 -43.66
CA GLY A 232 11.72 7.49 -42.64
C GLY A 232 11.27 7.15 -41.23
N ILE A 233 9.96 7.18 -40.95
CA ILE A 233 9.40 6.80 -39.64
C ILE A 233 9.40 5.27 -39.47
N GLU A 234 9.26 4.50 -40.55
CA GLU A 234 9.47 3.06 -40.52
C GLU A 234 10.96 2.68 -40.36
N LYS A 235 11.88 3.49 -40.91
CA LYS A 235 13.34 3.31 -40.70
C LYS A 235 13.87 3.85 -39.38
N TRP A 236 13.08 4.64 -38.64
CA TRP A 236 13.36 5.00 -37.25
C TRP A 236 13.29 3.79 -36.29
N ARG A 237 12.75 2.66 -36.76
CA ARG A 237 12.72 1.37 -36.07
C ARG A 237 14.07 0.62 -36.12
N THR A 238 15.02 1.06 -36.94
CA THR A 238 16.37 0.49 -37.03
C THR A 238 17.38 1.62 -36.84
N GLY A 239 17.83 1.80 -35.60
CA GLY A 239 18.65 2.94 -35.20
C GLY A 239 19.89 3.15 -36.07
N LEU A 240 20.20 4.42 -36.32
CA LEU A 240 21.55 4.97 -36.46
C LEU A 240 21.51 6.50 -36.51
N ASP A 241 22.63 7.05 -36.07
CA ASP A 241 23.02 8.42 -35.72
C ASP A 241 22.80 9.49 -36.80
N THR A 242 22.61 10.76 -36.40
CA THR A 242 23.32 11.96 -36.93
C THR A 242 22.70 13.30 -36.49
N GLU A 243 23.60 14.27 -36.32
CA GLU A 243 23.53 15.58 -35.67
C GLU A 243 22.47 16.60 -36.12
N SER A 244 21.55 16.28 -37.04
CA SER A 244 20.61 17.28 -37.58
C SER A 244 19.39 17.56 -36.69
N ALA A 245 19.11 16.70 -35.69
CA ALA A 245 17.99 16.90 -34.76
C ALA A 245 18.25 17.99 -33.69
N ARG A 246 19.51 18.45 -33.53
CA ARG A 246 19.89 19.42 -32.49
C ARG A 246 19.57 20.89 -32.84
N CYS A 247 19.31 21.22 -34.11
CA CYS A 247 19.17 22.61 -34.54
C CYS A 247 17.71 23.14 -34.45
N VAL A 248 16.71 22.28 -34.74
CA VAL A 248 15.28 22.68 -34.72
C VAL A 248 14.73 22.76 -33.29
N TRP A 249 15.35 22.06 -32.34
CA TRP A 249 14.93 22.06 -30.93
C TRP A 249 15.42 23.26 -30.12
N LYS A 250 16.38 24.06 -30.63
CA LYS A 250 16.98 25.18 -29.87
C LYS A 250 16.25 26.51 -29.94
N THR A 251 15.23 26.65 -30.79
CA THR A 251 14.55 27.95 -31.00
C THR A 251 13.13 28.01 -30.39
N ALA A 252 12.55 26.87 -30.00
CA ALA A 252 11.24 26.81 -29.32
C ALA A 252 11.34 26.72 -27.78
N GLN A 253 12.55 26.73 -27.22
CA GLN A 253 12.82 26.43 -25.81
C GLN A 253 13.15 27.66 -24.95
N ARG A 254 12.50 28.80 -25.21
CA ARG A 254 12.62 30.00 -24.37
C ARG A 254 11.28 30.70 -24.20
N ARG A 255 10.36 30.10 -23.43
CA ARG A 255 9.42 30.78 -22.49
C ARG A 255 8.24 29.96 -21.94
N GLN A 256 8.14 28.65 -22.17
CA GLN A 256 6.97 27.89 -21.68
C GLN A 256 7.29 26.48 -21.15
N GLN A 257 8.43 26.32 -20.48
CA GLN A 257 8.91 25.00 -20.04
C GLN A 257 9.38 25.02 -18.58
N CYS A 258 8.44 25.29 -17.67
CA CYS A 258 8.60 25.02 -16.23
C CYS A 258 7.39 24.33 -15.59
N PHE A 259 6.27 24.12 -16.31
CA PHE A 259 5.06 23.50 -15.73
C PHE A 259 4.62 22.20 -16.39
N ALA A 260 4.86 22.04 -17.70
CA ALA A 260 4.47 20.83 -18.43
C ALA A 260 5.37 19.61 -18.09
N ASP A 261 6.65 19.84 -17.81
CA ASP A 261 7.59 18.75 -17.50
C ASP A 261 7.35 18.14 -16.11
N ILE A 262 6.76 18.89 -15.17
CA ILE A 262 6.36 18.36 -13.85
C ILE A 262 5.11 17.48 -13.97
N CYS A 263 4.16 17.85 -14.83
CA CYS A 263 2.92 17.08 -15.02
C CYS A 263 3.11 15.80 -15.85
N ILE A 264 4.02 15.82 -16.84
CA ILE A 264 4.35 14.61 -17.60
C ILE A 264 5.23 13.67 -16.77
N ALA A 265 6.19 14.18 -15.98
CA ALA A 265 6.96 13.34 -15.06
C ALA A 265 6.08 12.64 -14.01
N GLY A 266 5.05 13.32 -13.49
CA GLY A 266 4.09 12.73 -12.55
C GLY A 266 3.14 11.71 -13.17
N ALA A 267 2.74 11.89 -14.44
CA ALA A 267 1.88 10.93 -15.15
C ALA A 267 2.64 9.71 -15.68
N VAL A 268 3.93 9.87 -16.00
CA VAL A 268 4.81 8.78 -16.46
C VAL A 268 5.21 7.85 -15.31
N TRP A 269 5.20 8.31 -14.06
CA TRP A 269 5.46 7.45 -12.90
C TRP A 269 4.30 6.50 -12.56
N ILE A 270 3.07 6.82 -12.97
CA ILE A 270 1.86 6.00 -12.69
C ILE A 270 1.59 4.99 -13.82
N ALA A 271 2.15 5.21 -15.02
CA ALA A 271 2.12 4.24 -16.10
C ALA A 271 3.41 3.41 -16.10
N GLY A 272 3.58 2.55 -15.10
CA GLY A 272 4.54 1.44 -15.22
C GLY A 272 4.24 0.70 -16.53
N SER A 273 5.27 0.43 -17.34
CA SER A 273 5.09 -0.36 -18.56
C SER A 273 4.38 -1.65 -18.16
N GLU A 274 3.18 -1.90 -18.69
CA GLU A 274 2.44 -3.12 -18.42
C GLU A 274 3.36 -4.31 -18.70
N LYS A 275 3.68 -5.10 -17.67
CA LYS A 275 4.59 -6.25 -17.82
C LYS A 275 4.01 -7.19 -18.88
N ARG A 276 4.87 -7.74 -19.74
CA ARG A 276 4.50 -8.68 -20.81
C ARG A 276 5.10 -10.06 -20.54
N PRO A 277 4.61 -10.78 -19.50
CA PRO A 277 5.13 -12.10 -19.15
C PRO A 277 4.91 -13.11 -20.27
N ASP A 278 3.88 -12.92 -21.09
CA ASP A 278 3.61 -13.69 -22.30
C ASP A 278 4.76 -13.59 -23.30
N LEU A 279 5.29 -12.38 -23.52
CA LEU A 279 6.43 -12.17 -24.41
C LEU A 279 7.73 -12.71 -23.80
N LEU A 280 7.94 -12.49 -22.50
CA LEU A 280 9.13 -12.99 -21.80
C LEU A 280 9.19 -14.53 -21.79
N ALA A 281 8.06 -15.20 -21.59
CA ALA A 281 7.98 -16.66 -21.54
C ALA A 281 8.51 -17.34 -22.82
N HIS A 282 8.33 -16.71 -23.98
CA HIS A 282 8.89 -17.20 -25.25
C HIS A 282 10.43 -17.22 -25.25
N TYR A 283 11.07 -16.22 -24.65
CA TYR A 283 12.54 -16.18 -24.55
C TYR A 283 13.06 -17.08 -23.44
N MET A 284 12.33 -17.18 -22.33
CA MET A 284 12.67 -18.07 -21.20
C MET A 284 12.56 -19.56 -21.55
N SER A 285 11.92 -19.93 -22.66
CA SER A 285 11.84 -21.31 -23.14
C SER A 285 12.95 -21.69 -24.12
N LEU A 286 13.80 -20.74 -24.53
CA LEU A 286 14.99 -21.03 -25.31
C LEU A 286 15.94 -21.92 -24.51
N ASP A 287 16.63 -22.82 -25.21
CA ASP A 287 17.73 -23.57 -24.62
C ASP A 287 18.86 -22.60 -24.25
N GLN A 288 19.21 -22.56 -22.97
CA GLN A 288 20.29 -21.71 -22.45
C GLN A 288 21.69 -22.31 -22.68
N GLY A 289 21.78 -23.55 -23.15
CA GLY A 289 23.03 -24.29 -23.30
C GLY A 289 23.66 -24.68 -21.96
N ASP A 290 24.99 -24.83 -21.94
CA ASP A 290 25.74 -25.30 -20.76
C ASP A 290 25.99 -24.21 -19.71
N SER A 291 25.91 -22.94 -20.11
CA SER A 291 26.07 -21.80 -19.20
C SER A 291 24.84 -21.63 -18.32
N ILE A 292 25.08 -21.19 -17.08
CA ILE A 292 24.03 -20.91 -16.10
C ILE A 292 24.09 -19.45 -15.67
N GLN A 293 22.96 -18.98 -15.15
CA GLN A 293 22.81 -17.67 -14.53
C GLN A 293 22.87 -17.84 -13.01
N ALA A 294 23.76 -17.11 -12.37
CA ALA A 294 23.89 -17.02 -10.93
C ALA A 294 23.49 -15.61 -10.46
N GLU A 295 22.35 -15.52 -9.77
CA GLU A 295 21.86 -14.27 -9.17
C GLU A 295 22.48 -14.07 -7.80
N TYR A 296 23.38 -13.10 -7.65
CA TYR A 296 23.94 -12.75 -6.34
C TYR A 296 22.97 -11.81 -5.63
N ILE A 297 22.60 -12.17 -4.40
CA ILE A 297 21.66 -11.47 -3.53
C ILE A 297 22.41 -11.05 -2.27
N TRP A 298 22.27 -9.79 -1.86
CA TRP A 298 22.90 -9.25 -0.66
C TRP A 298 21.98 -8.25 0.05
N ILE A 299 22.34 -7.92 1.29
CA ILE A 299 21.68 -6.91 2.12
C ILE A 299 22.48 -5.61 2.01
N ASP A 300 21.80 -4.50 1.75
CA ASP A 300 22.43 -3.19 1.62
C ASP A 300 22.67 -2.46 2.95
N GLY A 301 23.01 -1.18 2.88
CA GLY A 301 23.27 -0.34 4.05
C GLY A 301 22.04 0.04 4.85
N ASP A 302 20.85 -0.11 4.26
CA ASP A 302 19.55 0.22 4.85
C ASP A 302 18.78 -1.05 5.28
N GLY A 303 19.37 -2.24 5.09
CA GLY A 303 18.75 -3.52 5.43
C GLY A 303 17.89 -4.11 4.32
N GLU A 304 17.88 -3.50 3.13
CA GLU A 304 17.08 -3.92 1.98
C GLU A 304 17.83 -4.92 1.10
N LEU A 305 17.07 -5.74 0.37
CA LEU A 305 17.64 -6.75 -0.53
C LEU A 305 17.99 -6.16 -1.89
N ARG A 306 19.17 -6.49 -2.38
CA ARG A 306 19.66 -6.15 -3.72
C ARG A 306 20.11 -7.41 -4.44
N SER A 307 20.05 -7.40 -5.77
CA SER A 307 20.59 -8.51 -6.55
C SER A 307 21.14 -8.10 -7.91
N LYS A 308 21.99 -8.96 -8.48
CA LYS A 308 22.43 -8.90 -9.88
C LYS A 308 22.94 -10.25 -10.37
N THR A 309 22.95 -10.45 -11.68
CA THR A 309 23.25 -11.75 -12.29
C THR A 309 24.61 -11.80 -12.95
N THR A 310 25.37 -12.89 -12.72
CA THR A 310 26.54 -13.24 -13.53
C THR A 310 26.31 -14.56 -14.28
N THR A 311 27.05 -14.75 -15.38
CA THR A 311 27.07 -16.01 -16.12
C THR A 311 28.20 -16.90 -15.59
N VAL A 312 27.90 -18.18 -15.37
CA VAL A 312 28.87 -19.24 -15.03
C VAL A 312 28.83 -20.27 -16.16
N ASN A 313 30.00 -20.69 -16.66
CA ASN A 313 30.11 -21.50 -17.87
C ASN A 313 29.92 -23.02 -17.64
N HIS A 314 29.43 -23.41 -16.46
CA HIS A 314 29.17 -24.80 -16.08
C HIS A 314 28.15 -24.83 -14.95
N LYS A 315 27.56 -26.00 -14.72
CA LYS A 315 26.72 -26.26 -13.55
C LYS A 315 27.57 -26.20 -12.28
N VAL A 316 27.11 -25.43 -11.30
CA VAL A 316 27.77 -25.29 -9.99
C VAL A 316 27.37 -26.44 -9.07
N GLU A 317 28.36 -27.12 -8.48
CA GLU A 317 28.16 -28.19 -7.50
C GLU A 317 28.59 -27.81 -6.09
N SER A 318 29.49 -26.84 -5.95
CA SER A 318 29.99 -26.35 -4.68
C SER A 318 30.12 -24.83 -4.64
N ILE A 319 30.06 -24.25 -3.44
CA ILE A 319 30.14 -22.80 -3.26
C ILE A 319 31.51 -22.24 -3.67
N GLN A 320 32.57 -23.05 -3.62
CA GLN A 320 33.93 -22.65 -3.99
C GLN A 320 34.11 -22.40 -5.50
N GLU A 321 33.20 -22.92 -6.33
CA GLU A 321 33.17 -22.65 -7.78
C GLU A 321 32.64 -21.25 -8.09
N LEU A 322 31.99 -20.60 -7.13
CA LEU A 322 31.45 -19.25 -7.27
C LEU A 322 32.54 -18.22 -7.00
N LYS A 323 32.75 -17.32 -7.96
CA LYS A 323 33.72 -16.23 -7.81
C LYS A 323 33.26 -15.22 -6.76
N GLU A 324 34.25 -14.61 -6.09
CA GLU A 324 34.02 -13.32 -5.45
C GLU A 324 33.66 -12.28 -6.53
N TRP A 325 32.74 -11.39 -6.19
CA TRP A 325 32.33 -10.31 -7.07
C TRP A 325 32.36 -8.98 -6.31
N ASN A 326 31.95 -7.88 -6.94
CA ASN A 326 31.92 -6.57 -6.34
C ASN A 326 30.72 -5.78 -6.84
N PHE A 327 30.31 -4.72 -6.15
CA PHE A 327 29.33 -3.75 -6.63
C PHE A 327 29.66 -2.34 -6.13
N ASP A 328 28.95 -1.35 -6.67
CA ASP A 328 29.07 0.05 -6.25
C ASP A 328 28.27 0.28 -4.95
N GLY A 329 28.97 0.29 -3.82
CA GLY A 329 28.42 0.53 -2.48
C GLY A 329 27.96 1.96 -2.22
N SER A 330 28.34 2.92 -3.07
CA SER A 330 27.84 4.30 -2.95
C SER A 330 26.35 4.42 -3.33
N SER A 331 25.89 3.52 -4.19
CA SER A 331 24.49 3.40 -4.61
C SER A 331 23.61 2.62 -3.63
N THR A 332 24.19 2.14 -2.51
CA THR A 332 23.52 1.22 -1.56
C THR A 332 23.80 1.58 -0.09
N ASN A 333 24.27 2.80 0.19
CA ASN A 333 24.59 3.31 1.54
C ASN A 333 25.65 2.48 2.30
N GLN A 334 26.59 1.86 1.57
CA GLN A 334 27.63 0.98 2.13
C GLN A 334 29.04 1.53 2.01
N ALA A 335 29.27 2.49 1.10
CA ALA A 335 30.57 3.09 0.86
C ALA A 335 30.48 4.55 0.38
N PRO A 336 31.49 5.39 0.60
CA PRO A 336 31.54 6.73 0.00
C PRO A 336 31.84 6.65 -1.51
N GLY A 337 31.43 7.66 -2.28
CA GLY A 337 31.57 7.65 -3.74
C GLY A 337 33.02 7.66 -4.28
N HIS A 338 34.02 8.01 -3.47
CA HIS A 338 35.43 8.04 -3.89
C HIS A 338 36.19 6.73 -3.60
N ASP A 339 35.58 5.81 -2.86
CA ASP A 339 36.08 4.46 -2.57
C ASP A 339 34.87 3.53 -2.39
N SER A 340 34.19 3.24 -3.50
CA SER A 340 32.83 2.68 -3.47
C SER A 340 32.73 1.17 -3.69
N ASP A 341 33.82 0.50 -4.05
CA ASP A 341 33.80 -0.94 -4.31
C ASP A 341 33.56 -1.74 -3.01
N ILE A 342 32.48 -2.52 -3.00
CA ILE A 342 32.18 -3.51 -1.95
C ILE A 342 32.22 -4.91 -2.56
N TYR A 343 32.93 -5.82 -1.91
CA TYR A 343 33.05 -7.22 -2.34
C TYR A 343 31.86 -8.06 -1.88
N LEU A 344 31.45 -8.99 -2.74
CA LEU A 344 30.43 -10.01 -2.53
C LEU A 344 31.09 -11.37 -2.44
N ARG A 345 31.06 -11.96 -1.24
CA ARG A 345 31.56 -13.32 -0.99
C ARG A 345 30.39 -14.30 -0.91
N PRO A 346 30.30 -15.30 -1.80
CA PRO A 346 29.26 -16.33 -1.74
C PRO A 346 29.22 -17.01 -0.36
N ALA A 347 28.01 -17.11 0.19
CA ALA A 347 27.73 -17.61 1.53
C ALA A 347 26.85 -18.88 1.53
N ALA A 348 25.83 -18.90 0.66
CA ALA A 348 24.97 -20.06 0.38
C ALA A 348 24.42 -19.94 -1.05
N PHE A 349 23.99 -21.05 -1.65
CA PHE A 349 23.28 -21.01 -2.94
C PHE A 349 22.12 -22.00 -3.01
N PHE A 350 21.13 -21.64 -3.82
CA PHE A 350 19.83 -22.30 -3.95
C PHE A 350 19.42 -22.37 -5.41
N ARG A 351 18.40 -23.19 -5.72
CA ARG A 351 17.88 -23.28 -7.09
C ARG A 351 17.06 -22.04 -7.43
N ASP A 352 17.20 -21.51 -8.65
CA ASP A 352 16.42 -20.37 -9.11
C ASP A 352 15.03 -20.81 -9.62
N PRO A 353 13.92 -20.46 -8.94
CA PRO A 353 12.57 -20.84 -9.37
C PRO A 353 12.05 -20.03 -10.57
N PHE A 354 12.66 -18.87 -10.85
CA PHE A 354 12.26 -17.99 -11.95
C PHE A 354 12.87 -18.45 -13.27
N ARG A 355 14.16 -18.77 -13.25
CA ARG A 355 14.92 -19.20 -14.43
C ARG A 355 14.97 -20.71 -14.61
N LYS A 356 14.77 -21.48 -13.53
CA LYS A 356 14.74 -22.95 -13.50
C LYS A 356 16.05 -23.57 -14.02
N GLY A 357 16.02 -24.86 -14.35
CA GLY A 357 17.20 -25.59 -14.85
C GLY A 357 18.32 -25.63 -13.81
N ASN A 358 19.55 -25.40 -14.28
CA ASN A 358 20.76 -25.35 -13.46
C ASN A 358 21.06 -23.93 -12.94
N ASN A 359 20.18 -22.95 -13.15
CA ASN A 359 20.37 -21.59 -12.65
C ASN A 359 20.20 -21.53 -11.13
N ILE A 360 20.91 -20.59 -10.50
CA ILE A 360 21.03 -20.53 -9.05
C ILE A 360 20.85 -19.11 -8.50
N LEU A 361 20.39 -19.04 -7.27
CA LEU A 361 20.37 -17.85 -6.42
C LEU A 361 21.49 -17.99 -5.39
N VAL A 362 22.29 -16.96 -5.20
CA VAL A 362 23.50 -16.96 -4.35
C VAL A 362 23.33 -15.90 -3.29
N ILE A 363 23.22 -16.30 -2.02
CA ILE A 363 23.32 -15.37 -0.89
C ILE A 363 24.79 -15.01 -0.72
N ALA A 364 25.11 -13.71 -0.67
CA ALA A 364 26.47 -13.21 -0.55
C ALA A 364 26.63 -12.25 0.63
N GLU A 365 27.79 -12.33 1.28
CA GLU A 365 28.23 -11.39 2.31
C GLU A 365 28.95 -10.19 1.71
N CYS A 366 28.76 -9.02 2.34
CA CYS A 366 29.40 -7.77 1.95
C CYS A 366 30.70 -7.53 2.74
N TYR A 367 31.79 -7.24 2.03
CA TYR A 367 33.10 -6.90 2.59
C TYR A 367 33.63 -5.60 1.99
N ASN A 368 34.25 -4.77 2.83
CA ASN A 368 34.88 -3.53 2.40
C ASN A 368 36.13 -3.81 1.54
N SER A 369 36.62 -2.78 0.86
CA SER A 369 37.82 -2.82 0.00
C SER A 369 39.08 -3.31 0.75
N ASP A 370 39.17 -3.06 2.05
CA ASP A 370 40.25 -3.52 2.95
C ASP A 370 40.09 -4.98 3.43
N GLY A 371 39.03 -5.67 3.00
CA GLY A 371 38.73 -7.05 3.37
C GLY A 371 38.02 -7.23 4.71
N THR A 372 37.72 -6.14 5.44
CA THR A 372 36.90 -6.19 6.66
C THR A 372 35.42 -6.42 6.33
N PRO A 373 34.63 -7.07 7.21
CA PRO A 373 33.18 -7.18 7.03
C PRO A 373 32.56 -5.79 6.96
N ASN A 374 31.63 -5.57 6.01
CA ASN A 374 30.89 -4.32 5.95
C ASN A 374 30.05 -4.13 7.23
N LYS A 375 29.74 -2.87 7.59
CA LYS A 375 28.99 -2.53 8.81
C LYS A 375 27.66 -3.27 8.95
N THR A 376 26.99 -3.60 7.84
CA THR A 376 25.71 -4.34 7.82
C THR A 376 25.87 -5.85 7.61
N ASN A 377 27.09 -6.38 7.56
CA ASN A 377 27.33 -7.82 7.47
C ASN A 377 27.15 -8.52 8.83
N TYR A 378 25.90 -8.58 9.30
CA TYR A 378 25.53 -9.28 10.53
C TYR A 378 25.70 -10.79 10.42
N ARG A 379 25.65 -11.35 9.21
CA ARG A 379 25.90 -12.78 8.95
C ARG A 379 27.27 -13.22 9.46
N HIS A 380 28.34 -12.45 9.20
CA HIS A 380 29.69 -12.77 9.68
C HIS A 380 29.75 -12.92 11.21
N TYR A 381 29.11 -12.00 11.95
CA TYR A 381 29.09 -12.04 13.42
C TYR A 381 28.21 -13.17 13.95
N ALA A 382 27.03 -13.37 13.34
CA ALA A 382 26.14 -14.47 13.70
C ALA A 382 26.83 -15.82 13.48
N LYS A 383 27.49 -16.01 12.33
CA LYS A 383 28.21 -17.25 12.03
C LYS A 383 29.26 -17.58 13.09
N LYS A 384 30.02 -16.59 13.56
CA LYS A 384 30.99 -16.79 14.65
C LYS A 384 30.33 -17.30 15.93
N ALA A 385 29.19 -16.72 16.32
CA ALA A 385 28.44 -17.17 17.50
C ALA A 385 27.93 -18.61 17.32
N MET A 386 27.37 -18.91 16.15
CA MET A 386 26.89 -20.26 15.81
C MET A 386 28.02 -21.30 15.83
N ASP A 387 29.20 -20.95 15.30
CA ASP A 387 30.37 -21.84 15.28
C ASP A 387 30.89 -22.13 16.71
N LEU A 388 30.85 -21.13 17.60
CA LEU A 388 31.23 -21.29 19.01
C LEU A 388 30.22 -22.13 19.80
N ALA A 389 28.94 -22.03 19.47
CA ALA A 389 27.86 -22.75 20.13
C ALA A 389 27.44 -24.06 19.41
N LYS A 390 28.25 -24.54 18.44
CA LYS A 390 27.90 -25.67 17.57
C LYS A 390 27.53 -26.95 18.33
N ASP A 391 28.14 -27.17 19.50
CA ASP A 391 27.94 -28.39 20.30
C ASP A 391 26.53 -28.44 20.94
N GLU A 392 25.86 -27.29 21.07
CA GLU A 392 24.48 -27.21 21.51
C GLU A 392 23.47 -27.39 20.35
N ASP A 393 23.90 -27.36 19.10
CA ASP A 393 23.05 -27.50 17.90
C ASP A 393 21.77 -26.61 17.97
N PRO A 394 21.94 -25.27 17.99
CA PRO A 394 20.82 -24.34 18.12
C PRO A 394 19.94 -24.38 16.85
N TRP A 395 18.65 -24.64 17.03
CA TRP A 395 17.65 -24.63 15.98
C TRP A 395 16.71 -23.45 16.13
N PHE A 396 16.36 -22.88 14.98
CA PHE A 396 15.47 -21.74 14.86
C PHE A 396 14.31 -22.03 13.92
N GLY A 397 13.13 -21.49 14.22
CA GLY A 397 12.04 -21.38 13.25
C GLY A 397 11.44 -19.99 13.33
N ILE A 398 11.41 -19.24 12.23
CA ILE A 398 10.91 -17.86 12.21
C ILE A 398 9.60 -17.77 11.45
N GLU A 399 8.60 -17.18 12.10
CA GLU A 399 7.26 -16.87 11.62
C GLU A 399 7.25 -15.47 11.01
N GLN A 400 7.46 -15.34 9.69
CA GLN A 400 7.55 -14.04 9.03
C GLN A 400 6.15 -13.53 8.64
N GLU A 401 5.67 -12.52 9.36
CA GLU A 401 4.47 -11.78 8.98
C GLU A 401 4.81 -10.61 8.03
N TYR A 402 3.89 -10.26 7.14
CA TYR A 402 4.03 -9.16 6.19
C TYR A 402 2.67 -8.65 5.71
N THR A 403 2.63 -7.42 5.20
CA THR A 403 1.41 -6.79 4.69
C THR A 403 1.54 -6.40 3.23
N LEU A 404 0.48 -6.59 2.45
CA LEU A 404 0.44 -6.31 1.02
C LEU A 404 -0.21 -4.95 0.71
N PHE A 405 0.40 -4.22 -0.22
CA PHE A 405 -0.04 -2.92 -0.70
C PHE A 405 -0.13 -2.90 -2.23
N ASP A 406 -1.06 -2.11 -2.76
CA ASP A 406 -1.07 -1.70 -4.16
C ASP A 406 0.15 -0.80 -4.44
N ALA A 407 0.54 -0.69 -5.72
CA ALA A 407 1.60 0.22 -6.16
C ALA A 407 1.33 1.71 -5.84
N ASP A 408 0.08 2.09 -5.59
CA ASP A 408 -0.31 3.45 -5.16
C ASP A 408 -0.15 3.68 -3.64
N GLY A 409 0.35 2.68 -2.90
CA GLY A 409 0.52 2.72 -1.45
C GLY A 409 -0.75 2.43 -0.65
N SER A 410 -1.88 2.15 -1.30
CA SER A 410 -3.09 1.69 -0.62
C SER A 410 -2.94 0.24 -0.16
N PRO A 411 -3.57 -0.19 0.94
CA PRO A 411 -3.55 -1.60 1.32
C PRO A 411 -4.24 -2.45 0.25
N TYR A 412 -3.61 -3.56 -0.15
CA TYR A 412 -4.05 -4.35 -1.28
C TYR A 412 -5.47 -4.89 -1.05
N GLY A 413 -6.38 -4.73 -2.00
CA GLY A 413 -7.74 -5.26 -1.90
C GLY A 413 -8.67 -4.56 -0.89
N TRP A 414 -8.23 -3.48 -0.24
CA TRP A 414 -9.09 -2.68 0.64
C TRP A 414 -9.99 -1.72 -0.17
N PRO A 415 -11.16 -1.31 0.38
CA PRO A 415 -11.99 -0.30 -0.27
C PRO A 415 -11.23 1.02 -0.45
N LYS A 416 -11.17 1.55 -1.68
CA LYS A 416 -10.51 2.83 -1.96
C LYS A 416 -11.16 3.95 -1.14
N GLY A 417 -10.37 4.64 -0.31
CA GLY A 417 -10.83 5.70 0.59
C GLY A 417 -11.63 5.21 1.81
N GLY A 418 -11.57 3.93 2.15
CA GLY A 418 -12.26 3.35 3.29
C GLY A 418 -11.50 2.20 3.94
N PHE A 419 -12.18 1.54 4.88
CA PHE A 419 -11.67 0.40 5.62
C PHE A 419 -12.53 -0.84 5.34
N PRO A 420 -11.94 -2.05 5.36
CA PRO A 420 -12.72 -3.29 5.34
C PRO A 420 -13.48 -3.47 6.65
N ALA A 421 -14.25 -4.56 6.77
CA ALA A 421 -14.92 -4.91 8.02
C ALA A 421 -13.89 -5.10 9.17
N PRO A 422 -14.30 -4.97 10.45
CA PRO A 422 -13.39 -5.21 11.58
C PRO A 422 -12.71 -6.58 11.53
N GLN A 423 -11.54 -6.69 12.16
CA GLN A 423 -10.78 -7.94 12.27
C GLN A 423 -11.60 -9.05 12.93
N GLY A 424 -11.31 -10.29 12.55
CA GLY A 424 -12.05 -11.47 13.01
C GLY A 424 -12.21 -12.53 11.90
N PRO A 425 -12.83 -12.22 10.75
CA PRO A 425 -13.09 -13.22 9.71
C PRO A 425 -11.89 -13.53 8.80
N TYR A 426 -10.77 -12.82 8.96
CA TYR A 426 -9.63 -12.86 8.04
C TYR A 426 -8.60 -13.95 8.39
N TYR A 427 -8.28 -14.12 9.68
CA TYR A 427 -7.32 -15.11 10.16
C TYR A 427 -7.72 -16.52 9.69
N CYS A 428 -6.81 -17.19 8.98
CA CYS A 428 -7.06 -18.49 8.36
C CYS A 428 -8.37 -18.55 7.54
N GLY A 429 -8.80 -17.42 6.98
CA GLY A 429 -10.04 -17.29 6.24
C GLY A 429 -10.03 -18.04 4.90
N VAL A 430 -11.23 -18.27 4.37
CA VAL A 430 -11.46 -18.82 3.03
C VAL A 430 -12.61 -18.09 2.34
N GLY A 431 -12.44 -17.80 1.05
CA GLY A 431 -13.42 -17.14 0.20
C GLY A 431 -13.15 -15.65 -0.08
N ALA A 432 -13.76 -15.17 -1.16
CA ALA A 432 -13.70 -13.77 -1.55
C ALA A 432 -14.27 -12.86 -0.45
N GLY A 433 -13.64 -11.70 -0.25
CA GLY A 433 -14.01 -10.75 0.81
C GLY A 433 -13.38 -11.05 2.19
N LYS A 434 -12.69 -12.19 2.34
CA LYS A 434 -11.89 -12.53 3.52
C LYS A 434 -10.40 -12.69 3.20
N VAL A 435 -10.11 -13.26 2.04
CA VAL A 435 -8.75 -13.59 1.62
C VAL A 435 -8.38 -12.75 0.41
N PHE A 436 -7.21 -12.11 0.46
CA PHE A 436 -6.69 -11.26 -0.60
C PHE A 436 -5.31 -11.75 -1.06
N ALA A 437 -5.08 -11.82 -2.38
CA ALA A 437 -3.81 -12.19 -3.00
C ALA A 437 -3.31 -13.64 -2.80
N ARG A 438 -4.18 -14.62 -2.50
CA ARG A 438 -3.75 -16.02 -2.28
C ARG A 438 -2.87 -16.58 -3.40
N ASP A 439 -3.11 -16.21 -4.66
CA ASP A 439 -2.32 -16.68 -5.80
C ASP A 439 -0.83 -16.28 -5.70
N LEU A 440 -0.53 -15.09 -5.17
CA LEU A 440 0.84 -14.64 -4.89
C LEU A 440 1.47 -15.52 -3.80
N ILE A 441 0.72 -15.78 -2.72
CA ILE A 441 1.19 -16.57 -1.58
C ILE A 441 1.46 -18.03 -1.96
N GLU A 442 0.56 -18.65 -2.73
CA GLU A 442 0.76 -20.01 -3.23
C GLU A 442 1.95 -20.08 -4.20
N SER A 443 2.14 -19.05 -5.02
CA SER A 443 3.31 -18.95 -5.91
C SER A 443 4.61 -18.85 -5.11
N HIS A 444 4.64 -18.04 -4.05
CA HIS A 444 5.77 -17.92 -3.12
C HIS A 444 6.09 -19.24 -2.42
N TYR A 445 5.07 -19.91 -1.88
CA TYR A 445 5.28 -21.20 -1.23
C TYR A 445 5.89 -22.22 -2.20
N ARG A 446 5.35 -22.33 -3.42
CA ARG A 446 5.88 -23.24 -4.45
C ARG A 446 7.31 -22.87 -4.86
N ALA A 447 7.62 -21.59 -4.96
CA ALA A 447 8.97 -21.11 -5.29
C ALA A 447 9.98 -21.45 -4.19
N CYS A 448 9.63 -21.24 -2.91
CA CYS A 448 10.45 -21.62 -1.77
C CYS A 448 10.75 -23.13 -1.75
N LEU A 449 9.72 -23.97 -1.94
CA LEU A 449 9.88 -25.43 -2.03
C LEU A 449 10.79 -25.84 -3.20
N TYR A 450 10.66 -25.21 -4.37
CA TYR A 450 11.51 -25.49 -5.52
C TYR A 450 12.97 -25.08 -5.27
N ALA A 451 13.17 -23.90 -4.68
CA ALA A 451 14.49 -23.34 -4.38
C ALA A 451 15.27 -24.17 -3.35
N GLY A 452 14.56 -24.91 -2.49
CA GLY A 452 15.13 -25.65 -1.37
C GLY A 452 15.11 -24.86 -0.05
N VAL A 453 14.35 -23.76 0.01
CA VAL A 453 14.07 -23.07 1.28
C VAL A 453 13.29 -24.02 2.17
N ASN A 454 13.71 -24.16 3.43
CA ASN A 454 13.05 -24.96 4.45
C ASN A 454 11.79 -24.25 4.99
N ILE A 455 10.82 -23.99 4.12
CA ILE A 455 9.53 -23.40 4.45
C ILE A 455 8.62 -24.48 5.07
N SER A 456 8.06 -24.21 6.25
CA SER A 456 7.26 -25.17 7.02
C SER A 456 5.76 -24.91 6.98
N GLY A 457 5.32 -23.73 6.56
CA GLY A 457 3.89 -23.43 6.42
C GLY A 457 3.61 -22.00 5.99
N ILE A 458 2.32 -21.73 5.81
CA ILE A 458 1.75 -20.40 5.54
C ILE A 458 0.37 -20.27 6.22
N ASN A 459 -0.03 -19.04 6.54
CA ASN A 459 -1.40 -18.72 6.93
C ASN A 459 -1.78 -17.28 6.56
N ALA A 460 -3.08 -17.03 6.39
CA ALA A 460 -3.61 -15.67 6.35
C ALA A 460 -3.67 -15.12 7.77
N GLU A 461 -3.18 -13.90 7.97
CA GLU A 461 -3.10 -13.28 9.29
C GLU A 461 -4.38 -12.53 9.69
N VAL A 462 -4.39 -12.00 10.91
CA VAL A 462 -5.56 -11.35 11.52
C VAL A 462 -6.02 -10.11 10.74
N MET A 463 -5.08 -9.31 10.23
CA MET A 463 -5.40 -8.13 9.43
C MET A 463 -5.64 -8.52 7.96
N PRO A 464 -6.67 -7.98 7.28
CA PRO A 464 -6.89 -8.26 5.87
C PRO A 464 -5.69 -7.79 5.03
N SER A 465 -5.24 -8.66 4.13
CA SER A 465 -4.04 -8.48 3.30
C SER A 465 -2.71 -8.60 4.06
N GLN A 466 -2.77 -9.07 5.30
CA GLN A 466 -1.62 -9.56 6.05
C GLN A 466 -1.52 -11.09 5.91
N TRP A 467 -0.30 -11.58 5.81
CA TRP A 467 0.01 -12.99 5.65
C TRP A 467 1.24 -13.36 6.44
N GLU A 468 1.41 -14.66 6.68
CA GLU A 468 2.57 -15.24 7.32
C GLU A 468 3.10 -16.43 6.53
N TYR A 469 4.42 -16.59 6.52
CA TYR A 469 5.07 -17.85 6.18
C TYR A 469 6.10 -18.22 7.25
N GLN A 470 6.24 -19.52 7.52
CA GLN A 470 7.19 -20.02 8.51
C GLN A 470 8.40 -20.65 7.81
N VAL A 471 9.60 -20.32 8.27
CA VAL A 471 10.86 -20.93 7.82
C VAL A 471 11.51 -21.65 9.00
N GLY A 472 11.87 -22.91 8.81
CA GLY A 472 12.53 -23.75 9.81
C GLY A 472 11.75 -25.02 10.17
N PRO A 473 12.31 -25.89 11.02
CA PRO A 473 13.51 -25.63 11.83
C PRO A 473 14.81 -25.63 11.01
N CYS A 474 15.62 -24.59 11.16
CA CYS A 474 16.95 -24.47 10.56
C CYS A 474 18.03 -24.44 11.65
N ALA A 475 19.16 -25.10 11.42
CA ALA A 475 20.27 -25.13 12.36
C ALA A 475 21.19 -23.91 12.16
N GLY A 476 21.52 -23.21 13.24
CA GLY A 476 22.50 -22.13 13.25
C GLY A 476 22.31 -21.08 12.14
N ILE A 477 23.35 -20.92 11.32
CA ILE A 477 23.42 -19.86 10.29
C ILE A 477 22.41 -20.05 9.16
N ASP A 478 21.97 -21.28 8.90
CA ASP A 478 21.02 -21.61 7.82
C ASP A 478 19.67 -20.90 8.01
N MET A 479 19.30 -20.57 9.24
CA MET A 479 18.07 -19.81 9.52
C MET A 479 18.10 -18.44 8.83
N GLY A 480 19.22 -17.72 8.95
CA GLY A 480 19.39 -16.43 8.31
C GLY A 480 19.38 -16.56 6.79
N ASP A 481 20.16 -17.50 6.25
CA ASP A 481 20.27 -17.73 4.80
C ASP A 481 18.90 -18.07 4.17
N HIS A 482 18.15 -18.96 4.81
CA HIS A 482 16.83 -19.39 4.33
C HIS A 482 15.79 -18.28 4.43
N LEU A 483 15.75 -17.50 5.52
CA LEU A 483 14.78 -16.41 5.64
C LEU A 483 15.09 -15.25 4.69
N THR A 484 16.37 -14.88 4.55
CA THR A 484 16.81 -13.86 3.57
C THR A 484 16.39 -14.25 2.16
N LEU A 485 16.61 -15.51 1.77
CA LEU A 485 16.16 -15.98 0.46
C LEU A 485 14.63 -15.98 0.35
N ALA A 486 13.90 -16.44 1.37
CA ALA A 486 12.44 -16.46 1.36
C ALA A 486 11.85 -15.06 1.16
N ARG A 487 12.46 -14.03 1.79
CA ARG A 487 12.09 -12.61 1.60
C ARG A 487 12.38 -12.13 0.18
N PHE A 488 13.54 -12.49 -0.38
CA PHE A 488 13.88 -12.16 -1.76
C PHE A 488 12.86 -12.76 -2.74
N LEU A 489 12.52 -14.04 -2.57
CA LEU A 489 11.52 -14.72 -3.40
C LEU A 489 10.16 -14.05 -3.28
N LEU A 490 9.72 -13.68 -2.07
CA LEU A 490 8.45 -12.99 -1.86
C LEU A 490 8.41 -11.65 -2.59
N ALA A 491 9.43 -10.81 -2.41
CA ALA A 491 9.53 -9.51 -3.07
C ALA A 491 9.55 -9.66 -4.59
N ARG A 492 10.35 -10.60 -5.11
CA ARG A 492 10.47 -10.79 -6.56
C ARG A 492 9.21 -11.38 -7.20
N ILE A 493 8.46 -12.21 -6.49
CA ILE A 493 7.16 -12.69 -6.97
C ILE A 493 6.13 -11.56 -6.91
N ALA A 494 6.09 -10.79 -5.82
CA ALA A 494 5.18 -9.66 -5.69
C ALA A 494 5.38 -8.61 -6.80
N GLU A 495 6.62 -8.41 -7.25
CA GLU A 495 6.96 -7.60 -8.41
C GLU A 495 6.17 -8.02 -9.67
N ASP A 496 5.96 -9.32 -9.90
CA ASP A 496 5.21 -9.82 -11.07
C ASP A 496 3.70 -9.62 -10.96
N PHE A 497 3.18 -9.52 -9.72
CA PHE A 497 1.79 -9.18 -9.44
C PHE A 497 1.55 -7.66 -9.36
N GLY A 498 2.60 -6.83 -9.40
CA GLY A 498 2.47 -5.38 -9.18
C GLY A 498 2.04 -5.02 -7.75
N ILE A 499 2.34 -5.91 -6.80
CA ILE A 499 2.00 -5.77 -5.38
C ILE A 499 3.27 -5.40 -4.62
N VAL A 500 3.16 -4.47 -3.68
CA VAL A 500 4.25 -4.07 -2.78
C VAL A 500 4.12 -4.84 -1.48
N VAL A 501 5.23 -5.42 -1.03
CA VAL A 501 5.33 -6.13 0.26
C VAL A 501 5.93 -5.18 1.28
N SER A 502 5.28 -5.06 2.44
CA SER A 502 5.81 -4.31 3.57
C SER A 502 6.11 -5.24 4.74
N LEU A 503 7.33 -5.15 5.25
CA LEU A 503 7.77 -5.78 6.49
C LEU A 503 7.69 -4.81 7.68
N HIS A 504 7.07 -3.64 7.53
CA HIS A 504 6.96 -2.67 8.62
C HIS A 504 6.11 -3.25 9.78
N PRO A 505 6.57 -3.20 11.05
CA PRO A 505 5.90 -3.87 12.17
C PRO A 505 4.54 -3.29 12.54
N LYS A 506 4.27 -2.05 12.15
CA LYS A 506 2.97 -1.42 12.33
C LYS A 506 2.55 -0.62 11.09
N PRO A 507 2.07 -1.27 10.02
CA PRO A 507 1.81 -0.61 8.73
C PRO A 507 0.75 0.50 8.81
N PHE A 508 -0.11 0.46 9.83
CA PHE A 508 -1.10 1.50 10.11
C PHE A 508 -0.85 2.12 11.48
N ALA A 509 -0.39 3.38 11.48
CA ALA A 509 -0.16 4.14 12.71
C ALA A 509 -1.46 4.49 13.46
N THR A 510 -2.61 4.48 12.79
CA THR A 510 -3.92 4.76 13.40
C THR A 510 -4.93 3.67 13.05
N GLY A 511 -5.75 3.28 14.03
CA GLY A 511 -6.74 2.21 13.91
C GLY A 511 -6.40 0.95 14.71
N GLU A 512 -7.42 0.13 14.98
CA GLU A 512 -7.33 -1.13 15.74
C GLU A 512 -6.95 -2.30 14.81
N TRP A 513 -5.83 -2.16 14.09
CA TRP A 513 -5.30 -3.18 13.17
C TRP A 513 -4.05 -3.85 13.77
N ASN A 514 -3.88 -5.15 13.53
CA ASN A 514 -2.72 -5.89 14.02
C ASN A 514 -1.41 -5.34 13.45
N GLY A 515 -0.33 -5.50 14.22
CA GLY A 515 1.03 -5.30 13.70
C GLY A 515 1.57 -6.57 13.06
N ALA A 516 2.78 -6.49 12.51
CA ALA A 516 3.50 -7.58 11.89
C ALA A 516 4.74 -7.99 12.71
N GLY A 517 4.82 -9.25 13.10
CA GLY A 517 5.92 -9.84 13.87
C GLY A 517 6.88 -10.71 13.04
N ALA A 518 7.97 -11.11 13.68
CA ALA A 518 8.84 -12.20 13.23
C ALA A 518 9.10 -13.17 14.38
N HIS A 519 8.05 -13.85 14.89
CA HIS A 519 8.21 -14.69 16.07
C HIS A 519 9.29 -15.74 15.83
N THR A 520 10.21 -15.85 16.77
CA THR A 520 11.39 -16.71 16.63
C THR A 520 11.27 -17.86 17.61
N ASN A 521 11.09 -19.07 17.10
CA ASN A 521 11.08 -20.31 17.87
C ASN A 521 12.52 -20.79 18.05
N LEU A 522 12.93 -21.12 19.27
CA LEU A 522 14.32 -21.47 19.63
C LEU A 522 14.39 -22.78 20.40
N SER A 523 15.38 -23.61 20.07
CA SER A 523 15.75 -24.78 20.85
C SER A 523 17.23 -25.14 20.71
N THR A 524 17.77 -25.86 21.69
CA THR A 524 19.09 -26.51 21.60
C THR A 524 18.95 -28.00 21.92
N THR A 525 20.02 -28.75 21.76
CA THR A 525 20.10 -30.14 22.23
C THR A 525 19.67 -30.25 23.68
N SER A 526 20.12 -29.33 24.54
CA SER A 526 19.74 -29.28 25.95
C SER A 526 18.23 -29.08 26.16
N THR A 527 17.60 -28.14 25.43
CA THR A 527 16.15 -27.90 25.56
C THR A 527 15.31 -29.04 24.97
N ARG A 528 15.82 -29.74 23.95
CA ARG A 528 15.15 -30.89 23.30
C ARG A 528 15.34 -32.21 24.06
N THR A 529 16.15 -32.25 25.12
CA THR A 529 16.44 -33.48 25.87
C THR A 529 15.35 -33.78 26.92
N PRO A 530 14.68 -34.96 26.86
CA PRO A 530 13.69 -35.35 27.86
C PRO A 530 14.22 -35.35 29.29
N GLY A 531 13.42 -34.87 30.24
CA GLY A 531 13.76 -34.81 31.67
C GLY A 531 14.68 -33.65 32.09
N LYS A 532 15.30 -32.94 31.14
CA LYS A 532 16.13 -31.75 31.40
C LYS A 532 15.68 -30.51 30.61
N GLY A 533 14.91 -30.72 29.55
CA GLY A 533 14.58 -29.68 28.57
C GLY A 533 13.87 -28.46 29.16
N MET A 534 12.84 -28.66 29.99
CA MET A 534 12.09 -27.55 30.59
C MET A 534 12.98 -26.67 31.48
N LYS A 535 13.87 -27.27 32.27
CA LYS A 535 14.82 -26.50 33.09
C LYS A 535 15.77 -25.68 32.22
N ALA A 536 16.28 -26.27 31.13
CA ALA A 536 17.12 -25.54 30.18
C ALA A 536 16.37 -24.37 29.52
N ILE A 537 15.07 -24.54 29.20
CA ILE A 537 14.22 -23.46 28.70
C ILE A 537 14.09 -22.34 29.73
N GLU A 538 13.77 -22.66 30.98
CA GLU A 538 13.67 -21.68 32.08
C GLU A 538 14.98 -20.92 32.28
N ASP A 539 16.12 -21.62 32.29
CA ASP A 539 17.45 -21.03 32.42
C ASP A 539 17.76 -20.05 31.26
N MET A 540 17.43 -20.41 30.02
CA MET A 540 17.61 -19.54 28.86
C MET A 540 16.69 -18.31 28.89
N ILE A 541 15.44 -18.47 29.32
CA ILE A 541 14.49 -17.35 29.47
C ILE A 541 14.99 -16.34 30.50
N MET A 542 15.54 -16.80 31.64
CA MET A 542 16.14 -15.92 32.65
C MET A 542 17.35 -15.14 32.11
N LYS A 543 18.13 -15.71 31.18
CA LYS A 543 19.22 -14.97 30.52
C LYS A 543 18.67 -13.90 29.57
N LEU A 544 17.66 -14.24 28.77
CA LEU A 544 17.00 -13.31 27.84
C LEU A 544 16.32 -12.14 28.57
N GLU A 545 15.76 -12.38 29.75
CA GLU A 545 15.18 -11.35 30.61
C GLU A 545 16.22 -10.27 30.98
N LYS A 546 17.40 -10.70 31.43
CA LYS A 546 18.49 -9.79 31.83
C LYS A 546 19.02 -8.94 30.68
N LYS A 547 18.83 -9.39 29.44
CA LYS A 547 19.29 -8.73 28.22
C LYS A 547 18.13 -8.15 27.40
N HIS A 548 16.95 -8.01 27.98
CA HIS A 548 15.75 -7.59 27.26
C HIS A 548 15.95 -6.29 26.46
N ALA A 549 16.47 -5.24 27.07
CA ALA A 549 16.70 -3.94 26.41
C ALA A 549 17.71 -4.03 25.25
N GLU A 550 18.76 -4.85 25.39
CA GLU A 550 19.76 -5.06 24.35
C GLU A 550 19.16 -5.78 23.14
N HIS A 551 18.32 -6.79 23.38
CA HIS A 551 17.58 -7.47 22.32
C HIS A 551 16.59 -6.54 21.62
N ILE A 552 15.78 -5.77 22.38
CA ILE A 552 14.79 -4.84 21.82
C ILE A 552 15.46 -3.83 20.87
N ALA A 553 16.63 -3.30 21.22
CA ALA A 553 17.39 -2.39 20.37
C ALA A 553 17.88 -3.00 19.04
N ALA A 554 17.78 -4.32 18.89
CA ALA A 554 18.14 -5.06 17.68
C ALA A 554 16.94 -5.75 17.01
N TYR A 555 15.76 -5.67 17.60
CA TYR A 555 14.57 -6.44 17.20
C TYR A 555 13.68 -5.70 16.20
N GLY A 556 14.32 -4.94 15.30
CA GLY A 556 13.70 -4.20 14.21
C GLY A 556 13.26 -2.78 14.58
N ASP A 557 13.28 -1.90 13.60
CA ASP A 557 12.91 -0.48 13.76
C ASP A 557 11.40 -0.32 13.90
N ASP A 558 10.96 0.75 14.58
CA ASP A 558 9.56 1.10 14.86
C ASP A 558 8.76 0.03 15.64
N ASN A 559 9.46 -0.86 16.34
CA ASN A 559 8.84 -1.97 17.07
C ASN A 559 8.00 -1.49 18.27
N GLU A 560 8.26 -0.29 18.80
CA GLU A 560 7.46 0.38 19.83
C GLU A 560 6.03 0.69 19.36
N LEU A 561 5.82 0.86 18.05
CA LEU A 561 4.49 1.04 17.47
C LEU A 561 3.67 -0.26 17.48
N ARG A 562 4.36 -1.41 17.55
CA ARG A 562 3.75 -2.74 17.58
C ARG A 562 3.59 -3.25 19.01
N LEU A 563 4.67 -3.28 19.80
CA LEU A 563 4.75 -3.84 21.14
C LEU A 563 4.14 -2.90 22.20
N THR A 564 2.82 -2.77 22.16
CA THR A 564 2.05 -1.83 22.99
C THR A 564 1.35 -2.51 24.17
N GLY A 565 1.46 -3.84 24.30
CA GLY A 565 0.65 -4.64 25.24
C GLY A 565 -0.77 -4.95 24.75
N LYS A 566 -1.13 -4.50 23.54
CA LYS A 566 -2.40 -4.79 22.86
C LYS A 566 -2.17 -5.70 21.64
N HIS A 567 -3.25 -6.23 21.06
CA HIS A 567 -3.21 -7.02 19.82
C HIS A 567 -2.22 -8.19 19.85
N GLU A 568 -2.27 -9.02 20.90
CA GLU A 568 -1.44 -10.21 21.07
C GLU A 568 0.08 -9.95 21.16
N THR A 569 0.47 -8.79 21.69
CA THR A 569 1.87 -8.44 21.96
C THR A 569 2.10 -8.08 23.43
N GLY A 570 3.32 -8.28 23.92
CA GLY A 570 3.78 -7.69 25.18
C GLY A 570 4.03 -6.19 25.06
N ASN A 571 4.25 -5.50 26.19
CA ASN A 571 4.72 -4.12 26.19
C ASN A 571 6.24 -4.09 25.94
N ILE A 572 6.72 -3.18 25.09
CA ILE A 572 8.14 -3.07 24.74
C ILE A 572 9.08 -2.85 25.93
N ALA A 573 8.59 -2.26 27.03
CA ALA A 573 9.39 -1.99 28.22
C ALA A 573 9.47 -3.17 29.19
N ASP A 574 8.52 -4.11 29.11
CA ASP A 574 8.32 -5.16 30.11
C ASP A 574 8.65 -6.54 29.55
N PHE A 575 9.58 -7.25 30.21
CA PHE A 575 9.79 -8.67 29.94
C PHE A 575 8.76 -9.52 30.68
N SER A 576 8.22 -10.53 30.00
CA SER A 576 7.31 -11.51 30.61
C SER A 576 7.38 -12.84 29.89
N SER A 577 7.15 -13.93 30.60
CA SER A 577 7.07 -15.27 30.02
C SER A 577 5.88 -16.05 30.54
N GLY A 578 5.39 -17.02 29.76
CA GLY A 578 4.26 -17.84 30.18
C GLY A 578 3.94 -19.01 29.26
N VAL A 579 3.29 -20.03 29.82
CA VAL A 579 2.80 -21.18 29.05
C VAL A 579 1.53 -20.78 28.30
N ALA A 580 1.55 -20.98 26.98
CA ALA A 580 0.42 -20.70 26.07
C ALA A 580 -0.16 -19.26 26.20
N ASN A 581 0.64 -18.30 26.68
CA ASN A 581 0.25 -16.90 26.77
C ASN A 581 0.75 -16.16 25.52
N ARG A 582 -0.16 -15.60 24.73
CA ARG A 582 0.21 -14.83 23.52
C ARG A 582 0.59 -13.38 23.83
N GLY A 583 0.19 -12.85 24.99
CA GLY A 583 0.47 -11.47 25.39
C GLY A 583 1.79 -11.27 26.15
N CYS A 584 2.63 -12.30 26.25
CA CYS A 584 3.93 -12.19 26.90
C CYS A 584 5.08 -12.05 25.89
N SER A 585 6.26 -11.65 26.38
CA SER A 585 7.47 -11.55 25.55
C SER A 585 7.92 -12.92 25.04
N ILE A 586 8.01 -13.91 25.94
CA ILE A 586 8.43 -15.28 25.60
C ILE A 586 7.30 -16.26 25.91
N ARG A 587 6.86 -17.04 24.93
CA ARG A 587 5.83 -18.06 25.12
C ARG A 587 6.45 -19.45 25.11
N VAL A 588 6.10 -20.27 26.10
CA VAL A 588 6.34 -21.71 26.04
C VAL A 588 5.07 -22.40 25.49
N PRO A 589 5.14 -23.11 24.36
CA PRO A 589 3.98 -23.83 23.83
C PRO A 589 3.40 -24.82 24.83
N ARG A 590 2.07 -25.00 24.82
CA ARG A 590 1.39 -25.90 25.76
C ARG A 590 1.92 -27.32 25.73
N HIS A 591 2.15 -27.87 24.54
CA HIS A 591 2.65 -29.23 24.37
C HIS A 591 4.10 -29.39 24.86
N VAL A 592 4.93 -28.33 24.76
CA VAL A 592 6.30 -28.32 25.30
C VAL A 592 6.28 -28.37 26.83
N ALA A 593 5.41 -27.57 27.45
CA ALA A 593 5.25 -27.56 28.91
C ALA A 593 4.69 -28.89 29.43
N GLU A 594 3.77 -29.52 28.70
CA GLU A 594 3.19 -30.83 29.05
C GLU A 594 4.22 -31.97 28.93
N GLN A 595 5.02 -32.00 27.86
CA GLN A 595 6.03 -33.05 27.67
C GLN A 595 7.33 -32.80 28.45
N GLY A 596 7.59 -31.56 28.87
CA GLY A 596 8.74 -31.17 29.69
C GLY A 596 10.05 -30.95 28.92
N TYR A 597 10.02 -30.81 27.59
CA TYR A 597 11.17 -30.51 26.74
C TYR A 597 10.69 -30.00 25.37
N GLY A 598 11.54 -29.35 24.58
CA GLY A 598 11.21 -28.84 23.25
C GLY A 598 11.85 -27.48 22.95
N TYR A 599 11.00 -26.49 22.65
CA TYR A 599 11.38 -25.15 22.22
C TYR A 599 10.54 -24.07 22.92
N PHE A 600 10.96 -22.82 22.84
CA PHE A 600 10.16 -21.66 23.24
C PHE A 600 10.13 -20.61 22.12
N GLU A 601 9.18 -19.69 22.19
CA GLU A 601 8.90 -18.69 21.15
C GLU A 601 9.19 -17.28 21.70
N ASP A 602 10.16 -16.59 21.12
CA ASP A 602 10.38 -15.16 21.33
C ASP A 602 9.48 -14.34 20.41
N ARG A 603 8.50 -13.64 20.99
CA ARG A 603 7.46 -12.90 20.26
C ARG A 603 7.80 -11.42 20.05
N ARG A 604 8.94 -10.99 20.61
CA ARG A 604 9.41 -9.60 20.56
C ARG A 604 10.00 -9.14 19.22
N PRO A 605 10.59 -9.99 18.35
CA PRO A 605 11.13 -9.51 17.08
C PRO A 605 10.03 -8.95 16.15
N ALA A 606 10.28 -7.78 15.56
CA ALA A 606 9.44 -7.18 14.53
C ALA A 606 9.57 -7.90 13.18
N SER A 607 8.59 -7.74 12.28
CA SER A 607 8.64 -8.32 10.94
C SER A 607 9.83 -7.85 10.08
N ASN A 608 10.40 -6.67 10.33
CA ASN A 608 11.55 -6.09 9.61
C ASN A 608 12.92 -6.44 10.23
N ILE A 609 13.01 -7.41 11.15
CA ILE A 609 14.31 -7.79 11.75
C ILE A 609 15.33 -8.22 10.70
N ASP A 610 16.62 -8.03 10.99
CA ASP A 610 17.67 -8.82 10.35
C ASP A 610 17.76 -10.19 11.06
N PRO A 611 17.54 -11.32 10.35
CA PRO A 611 17.53 -12.63 11.00
C PRO A 611 18.90 -13.06 11.52
N TYR A 612 20.01 -12.64 10.89
CA TYR A 612 21.35 -12.94 11.40
C TYR A 612 21.59 -12.20 12.71
N ARG A 613 21.18 -10.94 12.80
CA ARG A 613 21.34 -10.14 14.02
C ARG A 613 20.54 -10.73 15.18
N VAL A 614 19.27 -11.10 14.95
CA VAL A 614 18.41 -11.70 15.99
C VAL A 614 18.93 -13.07 16.44
N THR A 615 19.17 -13.98 15.50
CA THR A 615 19.62 -15.34 15.84
C THR A 615 21.00 -15.34 16.50
N GLY A 616 21.93 -14.51 16.03
CA GLY A 616 23.25 -14.33 16.65
C GLY A 616 23.18 -13.80 18.09
N LEU A 617 22.33 -12.80 18.35
CA LEU A 617 22.11 -12.28 19.71
C LEU A 617 21.50 -13.34 20.63
N CYS A 618 20.49 -14.07 20.15
CA CYS A 618 19.90 -15.18 20.91
C CYS A 618 20.96 -16.22 21.29
N VAL A 619 21.81 -16.66 20.37
CA VAL A 619 22.88 -17.63 20.69
C VAL A 619 23.86 -17.08 21.72
N ASN A 620 24.33 -15.83 21.53
CA ASN A 620 25.24 -15.20 22.47
C ASN A 620 24.65 -15.20 23.88
N THR A 621 23.45 -14.65 24.06
CA THR A 621 22.82 -14.53 25.37
C THR A 621 22.42 -15.87 25.99
N MET A 622 21.98 -16.85 25.21
CA MET A 622 21.52 -18.12 25.76
C MET A 622 22.68 -19.06 26.10
N LEU A 623 23.74 -19.06 25.29
CA LEU A 623 24.74 -20.14 25.28
C LEU A 623 26.17 -19.68 25.58
N LEU A 624 26.53 -18.42 25.30
CA LEU A 624 27.91 -17.93 25.40
C LEU A 624 28.12 -16.93 26.56
N ASP A 625 27.09 -16.17 26.91
CA ASP A 625 27.00 -15.34 28.13
C ASP A 625 26.58 -16.18 29.35
#